data_AF-A0A1M4ZXM2-F1
#
_entry.id   AF-A0A1M4ZXM2-F1
#
_cell.length_a   1.000
_cell.length_b   1.000
_cell.length_c   1.000
_cell.angle_alpha   90.00
_cell.angle_beta   90.00
_cell.angle_gamma   90.00
#
_symmetry.space_group_name_H-M   'P 1'
#
loop_
_entity.id
_entity.type
_entity.pdbx_description
1 polymer ?
#
loop_
_entity_poly.entity_id
_entity_poly.type
_entity_poly.pdbx_seq_one_letter_code
_entity_poly.pdbx_strand_id
1 'polypeptide(L)'
;MTVTPHLFGRAGDVYPRVLRDIVGEASGAAYSFMEIEQFEALLPSQKNQVYWEEILYRAHWAAVANSIRHLRWFDACVVHSTTQPNYLAFCAALRGLLESAADTKHSLEAVPLTIASDAGNIFKALDGKLDGSFFISNELENCLIHFHHARKVGKEEDAPPTHRAETAAKYVSALDHAQYPVKALYSELCQVVHPAEPSLHWLSHVSQNGWEVGAQDDIGSIHKLVDRYKQSISWIQQNSGNITILLCQVLNSLPRKQLHIESVKPWNMSELPVHHKIKNEFGRHGVQWPS
;
A
#
# COMPACT_ATOMS: atom_id res chain seq x y z
N MET A 1 23.80 13.33 -9.97
CA MET A 1 23.77 12.00 -10.61
C MET A 1 22.50 11.29 -10.15
N THR A 2 21.60 10.98 -11.08
CA THR A 2 20.36 10.24 -10.83
C THR A 2 20.68 8.77 -10.66
N VAL A 3 20.90 8.33 -9.41
CA VAL A 3 21.19 6.92 -9.05
C VAL A 3 19.91 6.06 -9.03
N THR A 4 18.75 6.71 -9.00
CA THR A 4 17.41 6.10 -8.88
C THR A 4 17.07 5.05 -9.96
N PRO A 5 17.38 5.24 -11.26
CA PRO A 5 16.99 4.30 -12.30
C PRO A 5 17.72 2.95 -12.23
N HIS A 6 18.97 2.92 -11.76
CA HIS A 6 19.71 1.67 -11.60
C HIS A 6 19.18 0.85 -10.41
N LEU A 7 18.76 1.52 -9.34
CA LEU A 7 18.37 0.86 -8.09
C LEU A 7 16.93 0.33 -8.12
N PHE A 8 16.02 1.12 -8.69
CA PHE A 8 14.58 0.87 -8.59
C PHE A 8 13.90 0.76 -9.96
N GLY A 9 14.67 0.85 -11.05
CA GLY A 9 14.15 0.86 -12.41
C GLY A 9 13.20 2.03 -12.66
N ARG A 10 12.39 1.91 -13.72
CA ARG A 10 11.36 2.90 -14.07
C ARG A 10 10.34 3.12 -12.94
N ALA A 11 10.03 2.07 -12.17
CA ALA A 11 9.08 2.18 -11.07
C ALA A 11 9.52 3.20 -10.00
N GLY A 12 10.82 3.24 -9.67
CA GLY A 12 11.36 4.19 -8.70
C GLY A 12 11.42 5.64 -9.17
N ASP A 13 11.31 5.88 -10.48
CA ASP A 13 11.17 7.24 -11.01
C ASP A 13 9.72 7.70 -11.05
N VAL A 14 8.80 6.76 -11.25
CA VAL A 14 7.39 6.98 -11.52
C VAL A 14 6.58 7.10 -10.23
N TYR A 15 6.58 6.05 -9.40
CA TYR A 15 5.66 5.98 -8.25
C TYR A 15 5.99 7.01 -7.16
N PRO A 16 7.24 7.25 -6.76
CA PRO A 16 7.54 8.25 -5.76
C PRO A 16 7.16 9.68 -6.16
N ARG A 17 6.99 9.98 -7.46
CA ARG A 17 6.49 11.30 -7.91
C ARG A 17 4.99 11.41 -7.64
N VAL A 18 4.20 10.51 -8.23
CA VAL A 18 2.74 10.53 -8.04
C VAL A 18 2.34 10.37 -6.59
N LEU A 19 3.01 9.52 -5.82
CA LEU A 19 2.72 9.37 -4.39
C LEU A 19 3.01 10.66 -3.61
N ARG A 20 4.02 11.45 -3.99
CA ARG A 20 4.27 12.76 -3.36
C ARG A 20 3.17 13.76 -3.72
N ASP A 21 2.70 13.75 -4.96
CA ASP A 21 1.60 14.61 -5.39
C ASP A 21 0.30 14.27 -4.62
N ILE A 22 -0.01 12.97 -4.46
CA ILE A 22 -1.14 12.49 -3.64
C ILE A 22 -1.03 12.99 -2.20
N VAL A 23 0.15 12.85 -1.57
CA VAL A 23 0.36 13.31 -0.19
C VAL A 23 0.26 14.83 -0.09
N GLY A 24 0.77 15.56 -1.09
CA GLY A 24 0.68 17.02 -1.15
C GLY A 24 -0.76 17.52 -1.21
N GLU A 25 -1.59 16.94 -2.07
CA GLU A 25 -3.00 17.29 -2.21
C GLU A 25 -3.85 16.88 -1.00
N ALA A 26 -3.55 15.74 -0.39
CA ALA A 26 -4.24 15.26 0.80
C ALA A 26 -3.79 15.98 2.10
N SER A 27 -2.79 16.86 2.03
CA SER A 27 -2.26 17.54 3.21
C SER A 27 -3.34 18.41 3.87
N GLY A 28 -3.61 18.14 5.14
CA GLY A 28 -4.65 18.83 5.91
C GLY A 28 -6.05 18.21 5.78
N ALA A 29 -6.20 17.10 5.05
CA ALA A 29 -7.44 16.33 5.04
C ALA A 29 -7.80 15.89 6.48
N ALA A 30 -9.06 16.09 6.84
CA ALA A 30 -9.61 15.73 8.14
C ALA A 30 -10.82 14.83 7.95
N TYR A 31 -10.96 13.84 8.83
CA TYR A 31 -12.03 12.84 8.80
C TYR A 31 -12.74 12.87 10.14
N SER A 32 -14.07 12.96 10.11
CA SER A 32 -14.91 12.89 11.30
C SER A 32 -15.67 11.58 11.28
N PHE A 33 -15.67 10.89 12.41
CA PHE A 33 -16.42 9.65 12.62
C PHE A 33 -17.46 9.90 13.71
N MET A 34 -18.68 9.42 13.49
CA MET A 34 -19.80 9.60 14.40
C MET A 34 -19.71 8.60 15.56
N GLU A 35 -20.06 9.05 16.76
CA GLU A 35 -20.15 8.18 17.94
C GLU A 35 -21.29 7.16 17.76
N ILE A 36 -21.09 5.94 18.26
CA ILE A 36 -22.00 4.83 18.00
C ILE A 36 -23.42 5.09 18.54
N GLU A 37 -23.55 5.76 19.70
CA GLU A 37 -24.84 6.09 20.28
C GLU A 37 -25.62 7.09 19.41
N GLN A 38 -24.91 8.04 18.80
CA GLN A 38 -25.49 9.01 17.88
C GLN A 38 -25.91 8.32 16.58
N PHE A 39 -25.04 7.45 16.06
CA PHE A 39 -25.30 6.67 14.86
C PHE A 39 -26.55 5.81 15.02
N GLU A 40 -26.70 5.11 16.15
CA GLU A 40 -27.84 4.23 16.39
C GLU A 40 -29.18 4.95 16.45
N ALA A 41 -29.18 6.22 16.86
CA ALA A 41 -30.38 7.06 16.91
C ALA A 41 -30.86 7.56 15.55
N LEU A 42 -30.09 7.38 14.47
CA LEU A 42 -30.43 7.86 13.13
C LEU A 42 -31.50 7.01 12.44
N LEU A 43 -32.21 7.63 11.49
CA LEU A 43 -33.06 6.90 10.55
C LEU A 43 -32.21 6.04 9.58
N PRO A 44 -32.74 4.95 8.99
CA PRO A 44 -31.96 4.08 8.12
C PRO A 44 -31.26 4.79 6.95
N SER A 45 -31.90 5.76 6.30
CA SER A 45 -31.29 6.54 5.20
C SER A 45 -30.13 7.40 5.68
N GLN A 46 -30.22 7.96 6.89
CA GLN A 46 -29.14 8.72 7.54
C GLN A 46 -28.01 7.80 7.99
N LYS A 47 -28.31 6.60 8.53
CA LYS A 47 -27.31 5.57 8.84
C LYS A 47 -26.51 5.19 7.59
N ASN A 48 -27.20 4.94 6.48
CA ASN A 48 -26.56 4.67 5.19
C ASN A 48 -25.63 5.81 4.76
N GLN A 49 -26.08 7.07 4.87
CA GLN A 49 -25.29 8.23 4.50
C GLN A 49 -24.00 8.33 5.33
N VAL A 50 -24.11 8.24 6.65
CA VAL A 50 -22.96 8.31 7.57
C VAL A 50 -22.02 7.14 7.34
N TYR A 51 -22.55 5.91 7.29
CA TYR A 51 -21.75 4.71 7.04
C TYR A 51 -20.91 4.83 5.76
N TRP A 52 -21.54 5.16 4.63
CA TRP A 52 -20.82 5.26 3.36
C TRP A 52 -19.85 6.44 3.32
N GLU A 53 -20.18 7.57 3.93
CA GLU A 53 -19.25 8.69 4.05
C GLU A 53 -17.99 8.29 4.82
N GLU A 54 -18.14 7.62 5.94
CA GLU A 54 -17.00 7.18 6.74
C GLU A 54 -16.20 6.03 6.09
N ILE A 55 -16.84 5.15 5.32
CA ILE A 55 -16.14 4.14 4.52
C ILE A 55 -15.23 4.82 3.49
N LEU A 56 -15.73 5.86 2.80
CA LEU A 56 -14.92 6.62 1.85
C LEU A 56 -13.80 7.41 2.55
N TYR A 57 -14.03 7.91 3.76
CA TYR A 57 -12.98 8.50 4.60
C TYR A 57 -11.86 7.51 4.93
N ARG A 58 -12.21 6.29 5.35
CA ARG A 58 -11.23 5.23 5.62
C ARG A 58 -10.47 4.85 4.35
N ALA A 59 -11.15 4.72 3.21
CA ALA A 59 -10.52 4.43 1.93
C ALA A 59 -9.52 5.53 1.50
N HIS A 60 -9.91 6.80 1.59
CA HIS A 60 -9.04 7.93 1.28
C HIS A 60 -7.84 7.99 2.23
N TRP A 61 -8.06 7.87 3.54
CA TRP A 61 -6.99 7.82 4.53
C TRP A 61 -6.02 6.67 4.24
N ALA A 62 -6.53 5.48 3.91
CA ALA A 62 -5.70 4.31 3.61
C ALA A 62 -4.80 4.54 2.40
N ALA A 63 -5.32 5.16 1.33
CA ALA A 63 -4.55 5.52 0.14
C ALA A 63 -3.41 6.50 0.48
N VAL A 64 -3.70 7.53 1.28
CA VAL A 64 -2.74 8.56 1.69
C VAL A 64 -1.70 7.97 2.65
N ALA A 65 -2.11 7.20 3.65
CA ALA A 65 -1.22 6.54 4.60
C ALA A 65 -0.29 5.54 3.91
N ASN A 66 -0.78 4.77 2.93
CA ASN A 66 0.09 3.95 2.08
C ASN A 66 1.14 4.79 1.35
N SER A 67 0.71 5.89 0.72
CA SER A 67 1.62 6.80 0.00
C SER A 67 2.73 7.32 0.89
N ILE A 68 2.39 7.75 2.12
CA ILE A 68 3.37 8.23 3.10
C ILE A 68 4.33 7.10 3.51
N ARG A 69 3.83 5.92 3.90
CA ARG A 69 4.67 4.78 4.30
C ARG A 69 5.63 4.36 3.18
N HIS A 70 5.10 4.25 1.96
CA HIS A 70 5.87 3.92 0.78
C HIS A 70 7.00 4.93 0.57
N LEU A 71 6.69 6.22 0.56
CA LEU A 71 7.70 7.28 0.35
C LEU A 71 8.78 7.27 1.43
N ARG A 72 8.41 7.09 2.71
CA ARG A 72 9.39 7.05 3.80
C ARG A 72 10.37 5.89 3.67
N TRP A 73 9.88 4.69 3.34
CA TRP A 73 10.77 3.56 3.11
C TRP A 73 11.59 3.69 1.84
N PHE A 74 10.99 4.19 0.76
CA PHE A 74 11.69 4.46 -0.49
C PHE A 74 12.82 5.48 -0.31
N ASP A 75 12.54 6.62 0.32
CA ASP A 75 13.52 7.68 0.57
C ASP A 75 14.67 7.16 1.43
N ALA A 76 14.39 6.31 2.43
CA ALA A 76 15.42 5.66 3.24
C ALA A 76 16.31 4.73 2.39
N CYS A 77 15.73 3.96 1.47
CA CYS A 77 16.51 3.14 0.54
C CYS A 77 17.40 4.03 -0.36
N VAL A 78 16.89 5.15 -0.86
CA VAL A 78 17.66 6.09 -1.69
C VAL A 78 18.82 6.70 -0.90
N VAL A 79 18.58 7.18 0.33
CA VAL A 79 19.63 7.74 1.19
C VAL A 79 20.75 6.71 1.43
N HIS A 80 20.38 5.48 1.78
CA HIS A 80 21.34 4.43 2.14
C HIS A 80 22.03 3.75 0.96
N SER A 81 21.67 4.11 -0.26
CA SER A 81 22.32 3.64 -1.49
C SER A 81 23.06 4.75 -2.24
N THR A 82 22.99 6.00 -1.76
CA THR A 82 23.55 7.15 -2.47
C THR A 82 24.37 8.06 -1.56
N THR A 83 23.70 8.77 -0.64
CA THR A 83 24.30 9.86 0.14
C THR A 83 24.98 9.36 1.40
N GLN A 84 24.47 8.27 2.00
CA GLN A 84 25.02 7.66 3.21
C GLN A 84 24.99 6.13 3.07
N PRO A 85 25.86 5.55 2.23
CA PRO A 85 25.86 4.12 1.96
C PRO A 85 25.89 3.30 3.24
N ASN A 86 24.92 2.41 3.39
CA ASN A 86 24.81 1.52 4.54
C ASN A 86 23.94 0.32 4.14
N TYR A 87 24.58 -0.83 3.93
CA TYR A 87 23.93 -2.02 3.41
C TYR A 87 22.86 -2.57 4.36
N LEU A 88 23.14 -2.59 5.66
CA LEU A 88 22.18 -3.05 6.67
C LEU A 88 20.95 -2.16 6.73
N ALA A 89 21.15 -0.83 6.77
CA ALA A 89 20.06 0.14 6.79
C ALA A 89 19.26 0.13 5.49
N PHE A 90 19.93 -0.04 4.34
CA PHE A 90 19.26 -0.25 3.06
C PHE A 90 18.39 -1.50 3.07
N CYS A 91 18.90 -2.64 3.56
CA CYS A 91 18.13 -3.88 3.64
C CYS A 91 16.94 -3.77 4.59
N ALA A 92 17.10 -3.08 5.72
CA ALA A 92 16.02 -2.79 6.65
C ALA A 92 14.93 -1.91 6.00
N ALA A 93 15.33 -0.87 5.28
CA ALA A 93 14.41 0.01 4.57
C ALA A 93 13.67 -0.72 3.44
N LEU A 94 14.38 -1.53 2.64
CA LEU A 94 13.78 -2.29 1.54
C LEU A 94 12.81 -3.35 2.06
N ARG A 95 13.13 -3.98 3.20
CA ARG A 95 12.21 -4.87 3.90
C ARG A 95 10.95 -4.12 4.34
N GLY A 96 11.09 -2.94 4.92
CA GLY A 96 9.95 -2.09 5.29
C GLY A 96 9.07 -1.70 4.11
N LEU A 97 9.67 -1.35 2.96
CA LEU A 97 8.94 -1.08 1.72
C LEU A 97 8.16 -2.30 1.24
N LEU A 98 8.80 -3.48 1.24
CA LEU A 98 8.21 -4.74 0.84
C LEU A 98 7.04 -5.14 1.75
N GLU A 99 7.23 -5.08 3.06
CA GLU A 99 6.18 -5.38 4.05
C GLU A 99 5.01 -4.40 3.92
N SER A 100 5.28 -3.11 3.70
CA SER A 100 4.24 -2.11 3.43
C SER A 100 3.46 -2.44 2.15
N ALA A 101 4.14 -2.80 1.05
CA ALA A 101 3.47 -3.20 -0.18
C ALA A 101 2.63 -4.46 -0.01
N ALA A 102 3.09 -5.41 0.81
CA ALA A 102 2.38 -6.65 1.10
C ALA A 102 1.07 -6.40 1.87
N ASP A 103 1.13 -5.53 2.89
CA ASP A 103 -0.04 -5.06 3.64
C ASP A 103 -1.02 -4.31 2.73
N THR A 104 -0.54 -3.42 1.85
CA THR A 104 -1.37 -2.75 0.84
C THR A 104 -2.08 -3.74 -0.07
N LYS A 105 -1.36 -4.75 -0.58
CA LYS A 105 -1.98 -5.78 -1.43
C LYS A 105 -3.07 -6.51 -0.68
N HIS A 106 -2.75 -6.98 0.53
CA HIS A 106 -3.69 -7.75 1.33
C HIS A 106 -4.97 -6.96 1.66
N SER A 107 -4.79 -5.73 2.11
CA SER A 107 -5.88 -4.95 2.69
C SER A 107 -6.62 -4.09 1.67
N LEU A 108 -5.96 -3.62 0.61
CA LEU A 108 -6.50 -2.60 -0.30
C LEU A 108 -6.69 -3.05 -1.75
N GLU A 109 -6.20 -4.23 -2.17
CA GLU A 109 -6.31 -4.68 -3.58
C GLU A 109 -7.76 -4.75 -4.07
N ALA A 110 -8.69 -5.21 -3.22
CA ALA A 110 -10.10 -5.35 -3.60
C ALA A 110 -10.88 -4.03 -3.51
N VAL A 111 -10.42 -3.08 -2.68
CA VAL A 111 -11.17 -1.87 -2.30
C VAL A 111 -11.65 -1.05 -3.52
N PRO A 112 -10.81 -0.72 -4.53
CA PRO A 112 -11.26 0.06 -5.67
C PRO A 112 -12.41 -0.60 -6.45
N LEU A 113 -12.32 -1.92 -6.67
CA LEU A 113 -13.32 -2.66 -7.42
C LEU A 113 -14.63 -2.80 -6.62
N THR A 114 -14.54 -3.04 -5.32
CA THR A 114 -15.73 -3.14 -4.46
C THR A 114 -16.50 -1.82 -4.43
N ILE A 115 -15.80 -0.70 -4.24
CA ILE A 115 -16.43 0.65 -4.30
C ILE A 115 -17.09 0.89 -5.66
N ALA A 116 -16.43 0.53 -6.76
CA ALA A 116 -17.01 0.68 -8.11
C ALA A 116 -18.26 -0.19 -8.31
N SER A 117 -18.24 -1.43 -7.80
CA SER A 117 -19.36 -2.38 -7.88
C SER A 117 -20.57 -1.86 -7.11
N ASP A 118 -20.34 -1.28 -5.93
CA ASP A 118 -21.36 -0.73 -5.05
C ASP A 118 -21.78 0.70 -5.40
N ALA A 119 -21.19 1.32 -6.44
CA ALA A 119 -21.32 2.74 -6.74
C ALA A 119 -22.77 3.23 -6.76
N GLY A 120 -23.68 2.51 -7.44
CA GLY A 120 -25.09 2.89 -7.48
C GLY A 120 -25.76 3.03 -6.10
N ASN A 121 -25.41 2.17 -5.14
CA ASN A 121 -25.89 2.26 -3.76
C ASN A 121 -25.17 3.37 -2.99
N ILE A 122 -23.86 3.53 -3.21
CA ILE A 122 -23.07 4.61 -2.60
C ILE A 122 -23.64 5.97 -3.00
N PHE A 123 -23.91 6.21 -4.29
CA PHE A 123 -24.52 7.47 -4.75
C PHE A 123 -25.85 7.75 -4.06
N LYS A 124 -26.74 6.75 -3.97
CA LYS A 124 -28.03 6.89 -3.28
C LYS A 124 -27.85 7.16 -1.79
N ALA A 125 -26.92 6.47 -1.13
CA ALA A 125 -26.64 6.63 0.30
C ALA A 125 -26.11 8.04 0.60
N LEU A 126 -25.14 8.50 -0.19
CA LEU A 126 -24.53 9.82 -0.03
C LEU A 126 -25.50 10.98 -0.29
N ASP A 127 -26.53 10.75 -1.11
CA ASP A 127 -27.65 11.67 -1.36
C ASP A 127 -28.78 11.59 -0.31
N GLY A 128 -28.69 10.65 0.65
CA GLY A 128 -29.74 10.39 1.63
C GLY A 128 -31.01 9.74 1.05
N LYS A 129 -30.92 9.17 -0.16
CA LYS A 129 -32.04 8.57 -0.92
C LYS A 129 -32.05 7.05 -0.90
N LEU A 130 -31.12 6.42 -0.18
CA LEU A 130 -31.13 4.97 -0.02
C LEU A 130 -32.16 4.59 1.05
N ASP A 131 -33.39 4.47 0.58
CA ASP A 131 -34.57 4.13 1.38
C ASP A 131 -34.68 2.61 1.54
N GLY A 132 -35.18 2.17 2.70
CA GLY A 132 -35.35 0.74 3.02
C GLY A 132 -34.31 0.22 4.01
N SER A 133 -33.71 -0.94 3.71
CA SER A 133 -32.76 -1.61 4.59
C SER A 133 -31.39 -0.91 4.62
N PHE A 134 -30.75 -0.92 5.78
CA PHE A 134 -29.37 -0.50 5.94
C PHE A 134 -28.43 -1.38 5.10
N PHE A 135 -27.69 -0.78 4.18
CA PHE A 135 -26.81 -1.47 3.23
C PHE A 135 -25.35 -1.35 3.67
N ILE A 136 -24.78 -2.48 4.09
CA ILE A 136 -23.43 -2.60 4.62
C ILE A 136 -22.59 -3.42 3.64
N SER A 137 -21.33 -3.04 3.49
CA SER A 137 -20.31 -3.79 2.74
C SER A 137 -19.27 -4.30 3.73
N ASN A 138 -19.61 -5.40 4.41
CA ASN A 138 -18.82 -5.92 5.55
C ASN A 138 -17.38 -6.23 5.15
N GLU A 139 -17.17 -6.83 3.99
CA GLU A 139 -15.85 -7.19 3.50
C GLU A 139 -15.00 -5.94 3.23
N LEU A 140 -15.57 -4.91 2.61
CA LEU A 140 -14.92 -3.62 2.38
C LEU A 140 -14.53 -2.95 3.69
N GLU A 141 -15.48 -2.87 4.63
CA GLU A 141 -15.25 -2.29 5.95
C GLU A 141 -14.15 -3.05 6.70
N ASN A 142 -14.22 -4.37 6.73
CA ASN A 142 -13.22 -5.22 7.39
C ASN A 142 -11.82 -5.01 6.82
N CYS A 143 -11.67 -4.93 5.49
CA CYS A 143 -10.41 -4.63 4.82
C CYS A 143 -9.82 -3.28 5.25
N LEU A 144 -10.65 -2.24 5.32
CA LEU A 144 -10.24 -0.89 5.70
C LEU A 144 -9.90 -0.80 7.20
N ILE A 145 -10.72 -1.39 8.07
CA ILE A 145 -10.45 -1.48 9.51
C ILE A 145 -9.14 -2.23 9.74
N HIS A 146 -8.92 -3.34 9.02
CA HIS A 146 -7.69 -4.11 9.11
C HIS A 146 -6.46 -3.27 8.75
N PHE A 147 -6.50 -2.54 7.63
CA PHE A 147 -5.40 -1.64 7.28
C PHE A 147 -5.09 -0.59 8.36
N HIS A 148 -6.13 -0.07 9.04
CA HIS A 148 -5.99 0.99 10.05
C HIS A 148 -5.53 0.48 11.42
N HIS A 149 -6.05 -0.68 11.84
CA HIS A 149 -5.99 -1.11 13.23
C HIS A 149 -5.24 -2.42 13.45
N ALA A 150 -4.92 -3.18 12.39
CA ALA A 150 -4.26 -4.47 12.53
C ALA A 150 -2.91 -4.31 13.25
N ARG A 151 -2.78 -5.05 14.35
CA ARG A 151 -1.57 -5.09 15.18
C ARG A 151 -1.35 -6.50 15.71
N LYS A 152 -0.20 -6.71 16.36
CA LYS A 152 0.00 -7.90 17.17
C LYS A 152 -0.90 -7.81 18.40
N VAL A 153 -1.89 -8.70 18.46
CA VAL A 153 -2.83 -8.82 19.58
C VAL A 153 -2.35 -9.90 20.54
N GLY A 154 -2.40 -9.62 21.84
CA GLY A 154 -2.04 -10.58 22.88
C GLY A 154 -2.97 -11.80 22.90
N LYS A 155 -2.52 -12.95 23.43
CA LYS A 155 -3.38 -14.16 23.52
C LYS A 155 -4.64 -13.94 24.36
N GLU A 156 -4.57 -13.05 25.34
CA GLU A 156 -5.65 -12.74 26.29
C GLU A 156 -6.37 -11.42 25.95
N GLU A 157 -5.95 -10.72 24.89
CA GLU A 157 -6.56 -9.46 24.49
C GLU A 157 -7.83 -9.75 23.66
N ASP A 158 -8.96 -9.23 24.13
CA ASP A 158 -10.21 -9.27 23.39
C ASP A 158 -10.21 -8.19 22.31
N ALA A 159 -9.70 -8.55 21.13
CA ALA A 159 -9.71 -7.70 19.95
C ALA A 159 -10.46 -8.38 18.78
N PRO A 160 -11.22 -7.60 17.98
CA PRO A 160 -11.89 -8.11 16.79
C PRO A 160 -10.91 -8.79 15.82
N PRO A 161 -11.38 -9.74 14.99
CA PRO A 161 -10.51 -10.40 14.00
C PRO A 161 -9.80 -9.41 13.06
N THR A 162 -10.47 -8.33 12.66
CA THR A 162 -9.92 -7.26 11.83
C THR A 162 -8.77 -6.48 12.48
N HIS A 163 -8.57 -6.59 13.79
CA HIS A 163 -7.47 -5.92 14.49
C HIS A 163 -6.25 -6.83 14.65
N ARG A 164 -6.33 -8.09 14.22
CA ARG A 164 -5.28 -9.09 14.36
C ARG A 164 -4.44 -9.11 13.08
N ALA A 165 -3.24 -8.58 13.16
CA ALA A 165 -2.30 -8.66 12.04
C ALA A 165 -1.92 -10.11 11.74
N GLU A 166 -1.89 -10.46 10.46
CA GLU A 166 -1.29 -11.69 9.99
C GLU A 166 0.24 -11.63 10.10
N THR A 167 0.89 -12.78 9.97
CA THR A 167 2.35 -12.81 9.88
C THR A 167 2.83 -12.12 8.61
N ALA A 168 3.95 -11.41 8.68
CA ALA A 168 4.58 -10.78 7.51
C ALA A 168 4.80 -11.80 6.38
N ALA A 169 5.23 -13.02 6.68
CA ALA A 169 5.40 -14.09 5.70
C ALA A 169 4.10 -14.42 4.93
N LYS A 170 2.94 -14.34 5.58
CA LYS A 170 1.64 -14.56 4.93
C LYS A 170 1.32 -13.42 3.95
N TYR A 171 1.50 -12.16 4.35
CA TYR A 171 1.31 -11.03 3.44
C TYR A 171 2.27 -11.09 2.26
N VAL A 172 3.55 -11.35 2.51
CA VAL A 172 4.58 -11.47 1.46
C VAL A 172 4.23 -12.59 0.48
N SER A 173 3.62 -13.67 0.96
CA SER A 173 3.16 -14.75 0.09
C SER A 173 2.13 -14.33 -0.94
N ALA A 174 1.34 -13.28 -0.68
CA ALA A 174 0.37 -12.77 -1.64
C ALA A 174 1.05 -12.03 -2.81
N LEU A 175 2.25 -11.48 -2.61
CA LEU A 175 3.02 -10.78 -3.65
C LEU A 175 3.91 -11.70 -4.49
N ASP A 176 4.18 -12.91 -4.01
CA ASP A 176 5.16 -13.82 -4.58
C ASP A 176 4.70 -14.40 -5.91
N HIS A 177 5.62 -14.45 -6.88
CA HIS A 177 5.33 -14.96 -8.22
C HIS A 177 6.58 -15.59 -8.82
N ALA A 178 6.43 -16.53 -9.75
CA ALA A 178 7.56 -17.21 -10.39
C ALA A 178 8.52 -16.22 -11.10
N GLN A 179 7.97 -15.15 -11.68
CA GLN A 179 8.76 -14.08 -12.33
C GLN A 179 9.28 -13.02 -11.33
N TYR A 180 8.69 -12.95 -10.13
CA TYR A 180 8.98 -11.93 -9.12
C TYR A 180 9.09 -12.65 -7.77
N PRO A 181 10.21 -13.33 -7.48
CA PRO A 181 10.36 -14.14 -6.27
C PRO A 181 10.53 -13.24 -5.03
N VAL A 182 9.44 -12.63 -4.58
CA VAL A 182 9.40 -11.71 -3.43
C VAL A 182 9.71 -12.44 -2.13
N LYS A 183 9.33 -13.72 -1.99
CA LYS A 183 9.71 -14.52 -0.81
C LYS A 183 11.20 -14.71 -0.68
N ALA A 184 11.90 -14.95 -1.79
CA ALA A 184 13.35 -15.11 -1.79
C ALA A 184 14.03 -13.80 -1.36
N LEU A 185 13.62 -12.68 -1.95
CA LEU A 185 14.06 -11.35 -1.54
C LEU A 185 13.79 -11.11 -0.04
N TYR A 186 12.57 -11.35 0.43
CA TYR A 186 12.21 -11.17 1.83
C TYR A 186 13.04 -12.01 2.79
N SER A 187 13.29 -13.28 2.44
CA SER A 187 14.11 -14.18 3.23
C SER A 187 15.55 -13.67 3.35
N GLU A 188 16.15 -13.22 2.24
CA GLU A 188 17.50 -12.67 2.25
C GLU A 188 17.58 -11.38 3.08
N LEU A 189 16.63 -10.47 2.92
CA LEU A 189 16.56 -9.25 3.73
C LEU A 189 16.45 -9.57 5.23
N CYS A 190 15.63 -10.56 5.61
CA CYS A 190 15.52 -11.02 6.99
C CYS A 190 16.83 -11.58 7.54
N GLN A 191 17.58 -12.33 6.74
CA GLN A 191 18.89 -12.88 7.14
C GLN A 191 19.97 -11.81 7.27
N VAL A 192 19.87 -10.72 6.51
CA VAL A 192 20.81 -9.60 6.60
C VAL A 192 20.52 -8.72 7.81
N VAL A 193 19.25 -8.43 8.08
CA VAL A 193 18.85 -7.47 9.14
C VAL A 193 18.76 -8.07 10.53
N HIS A 194 18.60 -9.39 10.65
CA HIS A 194 18.69 -10.10 11.93
C HIS A 194 20.08 -10.70 12.10
N PRO A 195 20.63 -10.77 13.33
CA PRO A 195 21.91 -11.43 13.58
C PRO A 195 21.87 -12.88 13.10
N ALA A 196 22.50 -13.14 11.96
CA ALA A 196 22.58 -14.44 11.32
C ALA A 196 23.90 -14.56 10.55
N GLU A 197 24.27 -15.76 10.14
CA GLU A 197 25.51 -16.00 9.39
C GLU A 197 25.62 -15.14 8.10
N PRO A 198 24.55 -14.96 7.30
CA PRO A 198 24.58 -14.05 6.14
C PRO A 198 24.82 -12.58 6.49
N SER A 199 24.41 -12.12 7.69
CA SER A 199 24.68 -10.75 8.15
C SER A 199 26.17 -10.48 8.44
N LEU A 200 27.02 -11.52 8.40
CA LEU A 200 28.47 -11.42 8.58
C LEU A 200 29.26 -11.53 7.26
N HIS A 201 28.63 -12.00 6.18
CA HIS A 201 29.31 -12.23 4.89
C HIS A 201 29.84 -10.95 4.25
N TRP A 202 29.15 -9.83 4.45
CA TRP A 202 29.58 -8.53 3.94
C TRP A 202 30.70 -7.90 4.79
N LEU A 203 30.95 -8.44 5.99
CA LEU A 203 31.99 -7.98 6.93
C LEU A 203 33.29 -8.81 6.86
N SER A 204 33.25 -9.99 6.27
CA SER A 204 34.32 -10.97 6.41
C SER A 204 34.71 -11.64 5.09
N HIS A 205 35.99 -11.97 4.98
CA HIS A 205 36.53 -12.77 3.89
C HIS A 205 37.30 -13.97 4.47
N VAL A 206 37.20 -15.10 3.78
CA VAL A 206 37.97 -16.30 4.13
C VAL A 206 39.33 -16.21 3.45
N SER A 207 40.40 -16.14 4.25
CA SER A 207 41.78 -16.19 3.78
C SER A 207 42.41 -17.54 4.10
N GLN A 208 43.66 -17.75 3.66
CA GLN A 208 44.42 -18.96 4.00
C GLN A 208 44.66 -19.11 5.51
N ASN A 209 44.57 -18.01 6.28
CA ASN A 209 44.84 -17.99 7.72
C ASN A 209 43.57 -17.93 8.58
N GLY A 210 42.38 -18.08 7.96
CA GLY A 210 41.10 -18.06 8.67
C GLY A 210 40.17 -16.93 8.21
N TRP A 211 39.42 -16.36 9.15
CA TRP A 211 38.47 -15.28 8.88
C TRP A 211 39.14 -13.92 9.09
N GLU A 212 39.07 -13.07 8.07
CA GLU A 212 39.57 -11.69 8.13
C GLU A 212 38.39 -10.72 8.01
N VAL A 213 38.41 -9.65 8.82
CA VAL A 213 37.45 -8.55 8.68
C VAL A 213 37.84 -7.73 7.45
N GLY A 214 36.95 -7.72 6.46
CA GLY A 214 37.16 -7.02 5.19
C GLY A 214 36.83 -5.53 5.27
N ALA A 215 37.28 -4.77 4.27
CA ALA A 215 36.76 -3.43 4.04
C ALA A 215 35.27 -3.51 3.66
N GLN A 216 34.45 -2.66 4.28
CA GLN A 216 33.01 -2.64 4.02
C GLN A 216 32.71 -2.07 2.63
N ASP A 217 32.12 -2.89 1.76
CA ASP A 217 31.65 -2.50 0.42
C ASP A 217 30.12 -2.44 0.41
N ASP A 218 29.56 -1.42 1.06
CA ASP A 218 28.11 -1.23 1.15
C ASP A 218 27.48 -1.07 -0.24
N ILE A 219 28.08 -0.22 -1.08
CA ILE A 219 27.56 0.06 -2.43
C ILE A 219 27.58 -1.19 -3.31
N GLY A 220 28.69 -1.94 -3.34
CA GLY A 220 28.77 -3.17 -4.12
C GLY A 220 27.80 -4.23 -3.62
N SER A 221 27.57 -4.32 -2.31
CA SER A 221 26.59 -5.24 -1.71
C SER A 221 25.16 -4.85 -2.06
N ILE A 222 24.82 -3.56 -2.01
CA ILE A 222 23.52 -3.03 -2.44
C ILE A 222 23.28 -3.33 -3.92
N HIS A 223 24.25 -3.04 -4.79
CA HIS A 223 24.12 -3.30 -6.23
C HIS A 223 23.92 -4.78 -6.54
N LYS A 224 24.70 -5.68 -5.91
CA LYS A 224 24.54 -7.13 -6.08
C LYS A 224 23.14 -7.61 -5.69
N LEU A 225 22.59 -7.09 -4.59
CA LEU A 225 21.23 -7.44 -4.15
C LEU A 225 20.18 -6.90 -5.12
N VAL A 226 20.31 -5.63 -5.52
CA VAL A 226 19.39 -5.00 -6.48
C VAL A 226 19.41 -5.75 -7.82
N ASP A 227 20.57 -6.06 -8.37
CA ASP A 227 20.68 -6.73 -9.67
C ASP A 227 20.01 -8.11 -9.65
N ARG A 228 20.17 -8.84 -8.53
CA ARG A 228 19.57 -10.14 -8.31
C ARG A 228 18.04 -10.06 -8.24
N TYR A 229 17.49 -9.04 -7.57
CA TYR A 229 16.05 -8.93 -7.30
C TYR A 229 15.35 -7.76 -7.99
N LYS A 230 15.94 -7.20 -9.04
CA LYS A 230 15.44 -5.99 -9.72
C LYS A 230 13.96 -6.07 -10.11
N GLN A 231 13.52 -7.24 -10.56
CA GLN A 231 12.13 -7.46 -10.96
C GLN A 231 11.20 -7.47 -9.75
N SER A 232 11.58 -8.15 -8.66
CA SER A 232 10.83 -8.14 -7.40
C SER A 232 10.76 -6.74 -6.78
N ILE A 233 11.86 -5.99 -6.78
CA ILE A 233 11.93 -4.60 -6.27
C ILE A 233 11.03 -3.67 -7.10
N SER A 234 11.01 -3.84 -8.42
CA SER A 234 10.09 -3.09 -9.26
C SER A 234 8.62 -3.48 -9.01
N TRP A 235 8.36 -4.78 -8.85
CA TRP A 235 7.02 -5.33 -8.62
C TRP A 235 6.38 -4.81 -7.32
N ILE A 236 7.12 -4.78 -6.21
CA ILE A 236 6.58 -4.26 -4.93
C ILE A 236 6.19 -2.78 -5.02
N GLN A 237 6.96 -1.98 -5.76
CA GLN A 237 6.64 -0.56 -5.97
C GLN A 237 5.40 -0.40 -6.84
N GLN A 238 5.33 -1.17 -7.94
CA GLN A 238 4.18 -1.18 -8.85
C GLN A 238 2.91 -1.60 -8.14
N ASN A 239 2.96 -2.66 -7.33
CA ASN A 239 1.80 -3.17 -6.65
C ASN A 239 1.22 -2.14 -5.65
N SER A 240 2.07 -1.59 -4.77
CA SER A 240 1.66 -0.57 -3.81
C SER A 240 1.14 0.70 -4.50
N GLY A 241 1.86 1.19 -5.52
CA GLY A 241 1.50 2.42 -6.22
C GLY A 241 0.24 2.30 -7.07
N ASN A 242 0.07 1.21 -7.83
CA ASN A 242 -1.10 1.00 -8.69
C ASN A 242 -2.39 0.91 -7.88
N ILE A 243 -2.38 0.21 -6.73
CA ILE A 243 -3.54 0.10 -5.85
C ILE A 243 -3.95 1.49 -5.36
N THR A 244 -2.99 2.29 -4.88
CA THR A 244 -3.26 3.66 -4.44
C THR A 244 -3.82 4.54 -5.56
N ILE A 245 -3.21 4.54 -6.74
CA ILE A 245 -3.67 5.35 -7.88
C ILE A 245 -5.10 4.97 -8.27
N LEU A 246 -5.39 3.67 -8.41
CA LEU A 246 -6.73 3.19 -8.73
C LEU A 246 -7.75 3.59 -7.66
N LEU A 247 -7.39 3.47 -6.38
CA LEU A 247 -8.26 3.86 -5.28
C LEU A 247 -8.59 5.36 -5.34
N CYS A 248 -7.60 6.22 -5.52
CA CYS A 248 -7.82 7.66 -5.69
C CYS A 248 -8.66 7.97 -6.94
N GLN A 249 -8.43 7.29 -8.07
CA GLN A 249 -9.25 7.50 -9.28
C GLN A 249 -10.71 7.10 -9.05
N VAL A 250 -10.96 5.99 -8.32
CA VAL A 250 -12.30 5.55 -7.90
C VAL A 250 -12.97 6.62 -7.04
N LEU A 251 -12.27 7.15 -6.05
CA LEU A 251 -12.78 8.23 -5.19
C LEU A 251 -13.09 9.52 -5.98
N ASN A 252 -12.25 9.87 -6.96
CA ASN A 252 -12.50 11.02 -7.86
C ASN A 252 -13.80 10.89 -8.68
N SER A 253 -14.29 9.66 -8.86
CA SER A 253 -15.51 9.39 -9.61
C SER A 253 -16.78 9.47 -8.75
N LEU A 254 -16.63 9.64 -7.43
CA LEU A 254 -17.72 9.77 -6.46
C LEU A 254 -18.00 11.26 -6.13
N PRO A 255 -19.18 11.61 -5.58
CA PRO A 255 -19.61 13.00 -5.44
C PRO A 255 -18.94 13.78 -4.30
N ARG A 256 -18.03 13.15 -3.54
CA ARG A 256 -17.34 13.74 -2.38
C ARG A 256 -16.02 14.39 -2.79
N LYS A 257 -16.09 15.64 -3.28
CA LYS A 257 -14.95 16.42 -3.77
C LYS A 257 -13.82 16.61 -2.75
N GLN A 258 -14.11 16.59 -1.46
CA GLN A 258 -13.10 16.68 -0.41
C GLN A 258 -12.17 15.46 -0.35
N LEU A 259 -12.52 14.36 -1.02
CA LEU A 259 -11.72 13.15 -1.13
C LEU A 259 -11.05 13.01 -2.51
N HIS A 260 -11.13 14.05 -3.35
CA HIS A 260 -10.56 14.02 -4.68
C HIS A 260 -9.07 14.32 -4.64
N ILE A 261 -8.31 13.52 -5.39
CA ILE A 261 -6.88 13.69 -5.62
C ILE A 261 -6.67 13.83 -7.13
N GLU A 262 -6.55 15.04 -7.61
CA GLU A 262 -6.55 15.40 -9.03
C GLU A 262 -5.28 14.94 -9.76
N SER A 263 -4.14 14.90 -9.06
CA SER A 263 -2.85 14.41 -9.61
C SER A 263 -2.88 12.98 -10.13
N VAL A 264 -3.86 12.15 -9.74
CA VAL A 264 -3.98 10.79 -10.29
C VAL A 264 -4.73 10.72 -11.63
N LYS A 265 -5.40 11.80 -12.07
CA LYS A 265 -6.18 11.79 -13.32
C LYS A 265 -5.35 11.56 -14.60
N PRO A 266 -4.14 12.14 -14.75
CA PRO A 266 -3.32 11.92 -15.95
C PRO A 266 -2.76 10.49 -16.08
N TRP A 267 -2.85 9.68 -15.03
CA TRP A 267 -2.26 8.35 -15.00
C TRP A 267 -3.14 7.33 -15.70
N ASN A 268 -2.69 6.85 -16.86
CA ASN A 268 -3.38 5.82 -17.61
C ASN A 268 -3.16 4.43 -16.97
N MET A 269 -4.24 3.85 -16.44
CA MET A 269 -4.25 2.54 -15.77
C MET A 269 -4.89 1.44 -16.64
N SER A 270 -5.20 1.71 -17.91
CA SER A 270 -5.91 0.80 -18.81
C SER A 270 -5.19 -0.52 -19.11
N GLU A 271 -3.87 -0.58 -18.95
CA GLU A 271 -3.10 -1.82 -19.08
C GLU A 271 -3.36 -2.81 -17.92
N LEU A 272 -3.99 -2.37 -16.82
CA LEU A 272 -4.30 -3.23 -15.69
C LEU A 272 -5.67 -3.89 -15.88
N PRO A 273 -5.78 -5.23 -15.78
CA PRO A 273 -7.06 -5.93 -15.91
C PRO A 273 -8.16 -5.43 -14.95
N VAL A 274 -7.78 -4.96 -13.77
CA VAL A 274 -8.71 -4.41 -12.78
C VAL A 274 -9.31 -3.05 -13.21
N HIS A 275 -8.59 -2.24 -14.00
CA HIS A 275 -9.14 -0.97 -14.53
C HIS A 275 -10.36 -1.23 -15.41
N HIS A 276 -10.28 -2.23 -16.29
CA HIS A 276 -11.41 -2.60 -17.14
C HIS A 276 -12.61 -3.12 -16.33
N LYS A 277 -12.36 -3.87 -15.25
CA LYS A 277 -13.43 -4.29 -14.33
C LYS A 277 -14.10 -3.10 -13.67
N ILE A 278 -13.32 -2.17 -13.11
CA ILE A 278 -13.82 -0.92 -12.50
C ILE A 278 -14.63 -0.11 -13.52
N LYS A 279 -14.10 0.07 -14.73
CA LYS A 279 -14.78 0.76 -15.82
C LYS A 279 -16.14 0.15 -16.14
N ASN A 280 -16.21 -1.18 -16.21
CA ASN A 280 -17.46 -1.89 -16.48
C ASN A 280 -18.46 -1.72 -15.35
N GLU A 281 -18.02 -1.81 -14.09
CA GLU A 281 -18.91 -1.60 -12.93
C GLU A 281 -19.46 -0.18 -12.89
N PHE A 282 -18.62 0.84 -13.04
CA PHE A 282 -19.08 2.22 -13.13
C PHE A 282 -20.01 2.47 -14.32
N GLY A 283 -19.73 1.84 -15.46
CA GLY A 283 -20.59 1.90 -16.66
C GLY A 283 -22.02 1.39 -16.40
N ARG A 284 -22.19 0.34 -15.58
CA ARG A 284 -23.52 -0.17 -15.18
C ARG A 284 -24.32 0.86 -14.37
N HIS A 285 -23.63 1.76 -13.68
CA HIS A 285 -24.22 2.80 -12.84
C HIS A 285 -24.27 4.18 -13.52
N GLY A 286 -23.88 4.28 -14.80
CA GLY A 286 -23.86 5.54 -15.54
C GLY A 286 -22.78 6.53 -15.08
N VAL A 287 -21.77 6.05 -14.36
CA VAL A 287 -20.66 6.87 -13.84
C VAL A 287 -19.57 6.96 -14.89
N GLN A 288 -19.10 8.17 -15.19
CA GLN A 288 -17.98 8.36 -16.10
C GLN A 288 -16.68 7.93 -15.42
N TRP A 289 -15.99 6.98 -16.04
CA TRP A 289 -14.67 6.50 -15.63
C TRP A 289 -13.62 6.92 -16.66
N PRO A 290 -12.46 7.46 -16.26
CA PRO A 290 -11.39 7.80 -17.19
C PRO A 290 -11.03 6.64 -18.11
N SER A 291 -10.98 6.92 -19.40
CA SER A 291 -10.64 5.96 -20.46
C SER A 291 -9.22 5.44 -20.32
#